data_AF-V9ICV2-F1
#
_entry.id   AF-V9ICV2-F1
#
_cell.length_a   1.000
_cell.length_b   1.000
_cell.length_c   1.000
_cell.angle_alpha   90.00
_cell.angle_beta   90.00
_cell.angle_gamma   90.00
#
_symmetry.space_group_name_H-M   'P 1'
#
loop_
_entity.id
_entity.type
_entity.pdbx_description
1 polymer ?
#
loop_
_entity_poly.entity_id
_entity_poly.type
_entity_poly.pdbx_seq_one_letter_code
_entity_poly.pdbx_strand_id
1 'polypeptide(L)'
;MLKTINTEIKSTVWKFSRTPNDKNSRNMENLFEWKQLRDKQIIEVEGAKLDVEYTPGHATDHASFMMEDEKILFSGDCILGEGTAVFEDLNAYIATLKKMLMMKPKVIYPGHGPIIENPENIINFYIENRLKRENDILNILEQNAKNNTLSELDIVNHLYTEISSKDMSKAAMYTVKGHLDKLLKEGKVKGERGKWQII
;
A
#
# COMPACT_ATOMS: atom_id res chain seq x y z
N MET A 1 -28.99 20.99 1.30
CA MET A 1 -29.51 20.36 2.53
C MET A 1 -29.09 18.89 2.50
N LEU A 2 -28.00 18.54 3.18
CA LEU A 2 -27.50 17.16 3.25
C LEU A 2 -28.50 16.35 4.08
N LYS A 3 -29.16 15.35 3.46
CA LYS A 3 -30.06 14.45 4.18
C LYS A 3 -29.22 13.58 5.12
N THR A 4 -29.54 13.63 6.40
CA THR A 4 -29.03 12.74 7.44
C THR A 4 -29.28 11.29 7.06
N ILE A 5 -28.25 10.44 7.25
CA ILE A 5 -28.29 8.99 7.08
C ILE A 5 -29.51 8.46 7.86
N ASN A 6 -30.38 7.74 7.17
CA ASN A 6 -31.57 7.14 7.76
C ASN A 6 -31.13 6.13 8.84
N THR A 7 -31.45 6.40 10.11
CA THR A 7 -31.01 5.61 11.28
C THR A 7 -31.74 4.27 11.41
N GLU A 8 -32.72 3.98 10.56
CA GLU A 8 -33.46 2.71 10.56
C GLU A 8 -32.76 1.61 9.75
N ILE A 9 -31.84 1.96 8.85
CA ILE A 9 -31.08 0.97 8.07
C ILE A 9 -29.74 0.73 8.75
N LYS A 10 -29.60 -0.43 9.39
CA LYS A 10 -28.32 -0.90 9.90
C LYS A 10 -27.43 -1.25 8.70
N SER A 11 -26.51 -0.37 8.34
CA SER A 11 -25.59 -0.60 7.21
C SER A 11 -24.71 -1.83 7.48
N THR A 12 -24.35 -2.57 6.44
CA THR A 12 -23.35 -3.64 6.55
C THR A 12 -22.00 -3.14 6.06
N VAL A 13 -20.95 -3.31 6.85
CA VAL A 13 -19.57 -3.02 6.48
C VAL A 13 -18.85 -4.33 6.22
N TRP A 14 -18.32 -4.49 5.00
CA TRP A 14 -17.48 -5.63 4.63
C TRP A 14 -16.01 -5.24 4.63
N LYS A 15 -15.14 -6.00 5.30
CA LYS A 15 -13.68 -5.80 5.25
C LYS A 15 -12.93 -7.09 5.51
N PHE A 16 -11.66 -7.13 5.11
CA PHE A 16 -10.72 -8.13 5.61
C PHE A 16 -10.36 -7.83 7.09
N SER A 17 -9.87 -8.84 7.80
CA SER A 17 -9.39 -8.68 9.18
C SER A 17 -8.00 -8.03 9.17
N ARG A 18 -7.77 -7.00 9.99
CA ARG A 18 -6.42 -6.39 10.14
C ARG A 18 -5.46 -7.22 10.96
N THR A 19 -5.99 -8.00 11.91
CA THR A 19 -5.20 -8.87 12.78
C THR A 19 -5.91 -10.21 12.96
N PRO A 20 -5.19 -11.29 13.33
CA PRO A 20 -5.79 -12.60 13.57
C PRO A 20 -6.89 -12.60 14.64
N ASN A 21 -6.83 -11.64 15.57
CA ASN A 21 -7.79 -11.42 16.64
C ASN A 21 -8.56 -10.10 16.46
N ASP A 22 -8.81 -9.67 15.22
CA ASP A 22 -9.66 -8.52 14.93
C ASP A 22 -11.12 -8.88 15.27
N LYS A 23 -11.39 -8.87 16.58
CA LYS A 23 -12.66 -9.24 17.21
C LYS A 23 -13.48 -8.03 17.63
N ASN A 24 -13.38 -6.90 16.92
CA ASN A 24 -14.25 -5.74 17.15
C ASN A 24 -14.01 -5.08 18.54
N SER A 25 -13.10 -4.10 18.63
CA SER A 25 -12.80 -3.43 19.91
C SER A 25 -12.94 -1.90 19.90
N ARG A 26 -13.76 -1.32 19.01
CA ARG A 26 -14.00 0.13 19.02
C ARG A 26 -15.50 0.47 19.01
N ASN A 27 -15.85 1.41 19.90
CA ASN A 27 -17.18 1.92 20.30
C ASN A 27 -18.17 2.40 19.20
N MET A 28 -17.98 2.05 17.91
CA MET A 28 -18.86 2.42 16.78
C MET A 28 -19.87 1.33 16.39
N GLU A 29 -19.86 0.18 17.05
CA GLU A 29 -20.58 -1.05 16.66
C GLU A 29 -22.12 -1.00 16.76
N ASN A 30 -22.70 0.04 17.37
CA ASN A 30 -24.17 0.20 17.35
C ASN A 30 -24.70 0.69 15.99
N LEU A 31 -23.84 1.16 15.08
CA LEU A 31 -24.26 1.83 13.85
C LEU A 31 -24.27 0.93 12.60
N PHE A 32 -23.60 -0.23 12.61
CA PHE A 32 -23.51 -1.11 11.44
C PHE A 32 -23.23 -2.57 11.82
N GLU A 33 -23.64 -3.50 10.96
CA GLU A 33 -23.26 -4.92 11.01
C GLU A 33 -21.92 -5.11 10.29
N TRP A 34 -21.00 -5.85 10.90
CA TRP A 34 -19.73 -6.20 10.25
C TRP A 34 -19.81 -7.57 9.60
N LYS A 35 -19.26 -7.70 8.38
CA LYS A 35 -19.08 -8.99 7.70
C LYS A 35 -17.67 -9.14 7.15
N GLN A 36 -17.16 -10.36 7.22
CA GLN A 36 -15.85 -10.68 6.67
C GLN A 36 -15.89 -10.73 5.15
N LEU A 37 -15.01 -9.96 4.53
CA LEU A 37 -14.74 -10.05 3.10
C LEU A 37 -13.79 -11.22 2.82
N ARG A 38 -13.96 -11.90 1.69
CA ARG A 38 -13.09 -13.02 1.26
C ARG A 38 -12.45 -12.71 -0.09
N ASP A 39 -11.20 -13.11 -0.27
CA ASP A 39 -10.53 -13.01 -1.58
C ASP A 39 -11.34 -13.81 -2.61
N LYS A 40 -11.49 -13.26 -3.81
CA LYS A 40 -12.30 -13.79 -4.91
C LYS A 40 -13.80 -13.95 -4.61
N GLN A 41 -14.29 -13.36 -3.52
CA GLN A 41 -15.73 -13.21 -3.32
C GLN A 41 -16.29 -12.34 -4.44
N ILE A 42 -17.42 -12.75 -5.02
CA ILE A 42 -18.14 -11.95 -5.99
C ILE A 42 -19.15 -11.08 -5.25
N ILE A 43 -19.18 -9.79 -5.57
CA ILE A 43 -20.21 -8.85 -5.16
C ILE A 43 -21.03 -8.49 -6.40
N GLU A 44 -22.31 -8.84 -6.39
CA GLU A 44 -23.24 -8.55 -7.48
C GLU A 44 -24.27 -7.51 -7.00
N VAL A 45 -24.47 -6.49 -7.82
CA VAL A 45 -25.51 -5.48 -7.68
C VAL A 45 -26.21 -5.31 -9.02
N GLU A 46 -27.34 -4.60 -9.06
CA GLU A 46 -27.99 -4.29 -10.32
C GLU A 46 -27.02 -3.55 -11.25
N GLY A 47 -26.71 -4.16 -12.40
CA GLY A 47 -25.84 -3.58 -13.42
C GLY A 47 -24.33 -3.73 -13.20
N ALA A 48 -23.86 -4.37 -12.12
CA ALA A 48 -22.42 -4.57 -11.91
C ALA A 48 -22.08 -5.86 -11.15
N LYS A 49 -20.94 -6.44 -11.52
CA LYS A 49 -20.33 -7.60 -10.87
C LYS A 49 -18.87 -7.29 -10.58
N LEU A 50 -18.48 -7.44 -9.32
CA LEU A 50 -17.15 -7.11 -8.83
C LEU A 50 -16.53 -8.31 -8.13
N ASP A 51 -15.37 -8.72 -8.62
CA ASP A 51 -14.53 -9.70 -7.94
C ASP A 51 -13.70 -8.97 -6.89
N VAL A 52 -13.80 -9.42 -5.65
CA VAL A 52 -12.95 -8.94 -4.55
C VAL A 52 -11.54 -9.46 -4.76
N GLU A 53 -10.58 -8.55 -4.71
CA GLU A 53 -9.16 -8.87 -4.72
C GLU A 53 -8.54 -8.47 -3.40
N TYR A 54 -8.05 -9.45 -2.65
CA TYR A 54 -7.17 -9.18 -1.52
C TYR A 54 -5.83 -8.65 -2.05
N THR A 55 -5.50 -7.42 -1.67
CA THR A 55 -4.38 -6.64 -2.21
C THR A 55 -3.60 -5.97 -1.07
N PRO A 56 -3.01 -6.77 -0.16
CA PRO A 56 -2.33 -6.25 1.02
C PRO A 56 -1.05 -5.51 0.65
N GLY A 57 -0.55 -4.73 1.59
CA GLY A 57 0.73 -4.02 1.47
C GLY A 57 0.57 -2.54 1.73
N HIS A 58 -0.43 -1.88 1.12
CA HIS A 58 -0.85 -0.54 1.55
C HIS A 58 -1.34 -0.59 2.99
N ALA A 59 -2.30 -1.49 3.24
CA ALA A 59 -2.74 -1.91 4.55
C ALA A 59 -2.87 -3.44 4.58
N THR A 60 -2.81 -4.02 5.77
CA THR A 60 -3.01 -5.47 5.98
C THR A 60 -4.39 -5.98 5.56
N ASP A 61 -5.43 -5.14 5.59
CA ASP A 61 -6.80 -5.47 5.21
C ASP A 61 -7.24 -4.85 3.87
N HIS A 62 -6.29 -4.33 3.09
CA HIS A 62 -6.59 -3.64 1.84
C HIS A 62 -7.25 -4.58 0.81
N ALA A 63 -8.27 -4.07 0.14
CA ALA A 63 -9.01 -4.74 -0.91
C ALA A 63 -9.08 -3.86 -2.17
N SER A 64 -9.00 -4.50 -3.33
CA SER A 64 -9.31 -3.91 -4.62
C SER A 64 -10.46 -4.67 -5.25
N PHE A 65 -11.09 -4.11 -6.28
CA PHE A 65 -12.22 -4.74 -6.93
C PHE A 65 -12.01 -4.78 -8.44
N MET A 66 -12.27 -5.93 -9.05
CA MET A 66 -12.14 -6.12 -10.48
C MET A 66 -13.50 -6.33 -11.11
N MET A 67 -13.83 -5.52 -12.10
CA MET A 67 -14.96 -5.78 -12.99
C MET A 67 -14.41 -6.51 -14.21
N GLU A 68 -14.52 -7.83 -14.22
CA GLU A 68 -13.82 -8.68 -15.20
C GLU A 68 -14.30 -8.48 -16.64
N ASP A 69 -15.61 -8.29 -16.85
CA ASP A 69 -16.20 -8.12 -18.18
C ASP A 69 -15.69 -6.86 -18.89
N GLU A 70 -15.54 -5.76 -18.13
CA GLU A 70 -15.06 -4.47 -18.64
C GLU A 70 -13.55 -4.28 -18.48
N LYS A 71 -12.89 -5.19 -17.75
CA LYS A 71 -11.48 -5.09 -17.34
C LYS A 71 -11.15 -3.80 -16.59
N ILE A 72 -12.01 -3.43 -15.65
CA ILE A 72 -11.86 -2.23 -14.80
C ILE A 72 -11.36 -2.64 -13.42
N LEU A 73 -10.26 -2.03 -12.98
CA LEU A 73 -9.72 -2.22 -11.63
C LEU A 73 -10.00 -0.99 -10.76
N PHE A 74 -10.70 -1.18 -9.64
CA PHE A 74 -10.80 -0.19 -8.57
C PHE A 74 -9.68 -0.45 -7.57
N SER A 75 -8.59 0.33 -7.63
CA SER A 75 -7.36 0.04 -6.89
C SER A 75 -7.37 0.51 -5.45
N GLY A 76 -8.31 1.38 -5.06
CA GLY A 76 -8.27 2.06 -3.76
C GLY A 76 -6.96 2.83 -3.59
N ASP A 77 -6.32 2.68 -2.44
CA ASP A 77 -5.06 3.35 -2.12
C ASP A 77 -3.82 2.52 -2.49
N CYS A 78 -4.00 1.38 -3.17
CA CYS A 78 -2.87 0.58 -3.64
C CYS A 78 -2.17 1.23 -4.84
N ILE A 79 -2.91 1.87 -5.75
CA ILE A 79 -2.38 2.63 -6.89
C ILE A 79 -3.19 3.92 -6.97
N LEU A 80 -2.50 5.05 -6.98
CA LEU A 80 -3.08 6.39 -7.08
C LEU A 80 -2.94 6.95 -8.50
N GLY A 81 -3.87 7.80 -8.90
CA GLY A 81 -3.83 8.50 -10.19
C GLY A 81 -2.73 9.54 -10.30
N GLU A 82 -2.22 10.03 -9.17
CA GLU A 82 -1.12 10.99 -9.10
C GLU A 82 -0.19 10.63 -7.94
N GLY A 83 1.11 10.80 -8.14
CA GLY A 83 2.13 10.45 -7.16
C GLY A 83 2.23 8.94 -6.90
N THR A 84 2.69 8.56 -5.71
CA THR A 84 2.81 7.15 -5.30
C THR A 84 2.19 6.91 -3.93
N ALA A 85 1.49 5.79 -3.76
CA ALA A 85 0.92 5.40 -2.47
C ALA A 85 1.98 5.12 -1.39
N VAL A 86 1.57 5.18 -0.12
CA VAL A 86 2.35 4.66 1.02
C VAL A 86 2.04 3.18 1.26
N PHE A 87 2.86 2.49 2.06
CA PHE A 87 2.68 1.06 2.37
C PHE A 87 3.06 0.71 3.81
N GLU A 88 2.35 -0.24 4.42
CA GLU A 88 2.68 -0.88 5.69
C GLU A 88 3.69 -2.02 5.53
N ASP A 89 3.59 -2.82 4.45
CA ASP A 89 4.55 -3.90 4.13
C ASP A 89 4.90 -3.87 2.64
N LEU A 90 6.16 -3.52 2.34
CA LEU A 90 6.64 -3.38 0.97
C LEU A 90 6.70 -4.72 0.20
N ASN A 91 6.99 -5.82 0.88
CA ASN A 91 7.07 -7.14 0.24
C ASN A 91 5.68 -7.57 -0.25
N ALA A 92 4.68 -7.45 0.63
CA ALA A 92 3.28 -7.69 0.28
C ALA A 92 2.80 -6.72 -0.81
N TYR A 93 3.17 -5.44 -0.71
CA TYR A 93 2.80 -4.42 -1.69
C TYR A 93 3.34 -4.71 -3.11
N ILE A 94 4.61 -5.09 -3.24
CA ILE A 94 5.20 -5.48 -4.54
C ILE A 94 4.53 -6.75 -5.09
N ALA A 95 4.23 -7.73 -4.24
CA ALA A 95 3.49 -8.93 -4.66
C ALA A 95 2.09 -8.57 -5.17
N THR A 96 1.40 -7.66 -4.48
CA THR A 96 0.11 -7.10 -4.90
C THR A 96 0.20 -6.38 -6.24
N LEU A 97 1.21 -5.53 -6.47
CA LEU A 97 1.39 -4.85 -7.76
C LEU A 97 1.61 -5.85 -8.90
N LYS A 98 2.42 -6.89 -8.67
CA LYS A 98 2.61 -7.98 -9.65
C LYS A 98 1.31 -8.75 -9.91
N LYS A 99 0.51 -9.01 -8.88
CA LYS A 99 -0.84 -9.59 -9.01
C LYS A 99 -1.73 -8.71 -9.89
N MET A 100 -1.78 -7.40 -9.62
CA MET A 100 -2.56 -6.43 -10.41
C MET A 100 -2.10 -6.35 -11.87
N LEU A 101 -0.79 -6.46 -12.13
CA LEU A 101 -0.25 -6.52 -13.49
C LEU A 101 -0.76 -7.74 -14.25
N MET A 102 -0.81 -8.91 -13.59
CA MET A 102 -1.31 -10.16 -14.18
C MET A 102 -2.82 -10.14 -14.45
N MET A 103 -3.59 -9.31 -13.74
CA MET A 103 -5.02 -9.13 -13.98
C MET A 103 -5.32 -8.42 -15.32
N LYS A 104 -4.32 -7.74 -15.90
CA LYS A 104 -4.41 -7.02 -17.19
C LYS A 104 -5.62 -6.06 -17.26
N PRO A 105 -5.79 -5.15 -16.28
CA PRO A 105 -6.86 -4.14 -16.37
C PRO A 105 -6.62 -3.22 -17.57
N LYS A 106 -7.71 -2.79 -18.21
CA LYS A 106 -7.70 -1.79 -19.29
C LYS A 106 -7.70 -0.36 -18.74
N VAL A 107 -8.27 -0.16 -17.55
CA VAL A 107 -8.33 1.12 -16.86
C VAL A 107 -8.32 0.89 -15.34
N ILE A 108 -7.68 1.81 -14.60
CA ILE A 108 -7.74 1.83 -13.13
C ILE A 108 -8.49 3.07 -12.65
N TYR A 109 -9.44 2.87 -11.75
CA TYR A 109 -10.09 3.92 -10.96
C TYR A 109 -9.48 3.93 -9.56
N PRO A 110 -8.58 4.88 -9.27
CA PRO A 110 -7.92 4.96 -7.97
C PRO A 110 -8.82 5.57 -6.90
N GLY A 111 -8.47 5.36 -5.63
CA GLY A 111 -9.11 6.06 -4.50
C GLY A 111 -8.85 7.57 -4.53
N HIS A 112 -7.71 7.98 -5.10
CA HIS A 112 -7.30 9.38 -5.23
C HIS A 112 -6.61 9.65 -6.57
N GLY A 113 -6.81 10.87 -7.10
CA GLY A 113 -6.22 11.33 -8.35
C GLY A 113 -7.06 10.95 -9.59
N PRO A 114 -6.55 11.27 -10.79
CA PRO A 114 -7.24 11.01 -12.05
C PRO A 114 -7.33 9.51 -12.40
N ILE A 115 -8.22 9.19 -13.34
CA ILE A 115 -8.33 7.84 -13.93
C ILE A 115 -7.01 7.49 -14.65
N ILE A 116 -6.59 6.23 -14.56
CA ILE A 116 -5.39 5.73 -15.23
C ILE A 116 -5.81 4.90 -16.45
N GLU A 117 -5.56 5.45 -17.64
CA GLU A 117 -5.88 4.80 -18.92
C GLU A 117 -4.78 3.86 -19.45
N ASN A 118 -3.58 3.91 -18.85
CA ASN A 118 -2.48 3.00 -19.17
C ASN A 118 -1.99 2.25 -17.91
N PRO A 119 -2.78 1.25 -17.44
CA PRO A 119 -2.49 0.54 -16.19
C PRO A 119 -1.13 -0.16 -16.17
N GLU A 120 -0.74 -0.82 -17.26
CA GLU A 120 0.52 -1.57 -17.35
C GLU A 120 1.72 -0.64 -17.08
N ASN A 121 1.76 0.53 -17.71
CA ASN A 121 2.84 1.49 -17.50
C ASN A 121 2.90 2.00 -16.07
N ILE A 122 1.75 2.33 -15.47
CA ILE A 122 1.71 2.84 -14.09
C ILE A 122 2.08 1.75 -13.08
N ILE A 123 1.61 0.52 -13.26
CA ILE A 123 1.96 -0.59 -12.36
C ILE A 123 3.46 -0.89 -12.43
N ASN A 124 4.03 -0.94 -13.64
CA ASN A 124 5.47 -1.13 -13.83
C ASN A 124 6.28 0.02 -13.23
N PHE A 125 5.86 1.28 -13.46
CA PHE A 125 6.47 2.45 -12.82
C PHE A 125 6.49 2.33 -11.28
N TYR A 126 5.38 1.90 -10.67
CA TYR A 126 5.32 1.68 -9.23
C TYR A 126 6.34 0.63 -8.78
N ILE A 127 6.38 -0.54 -9.45
CA ILE A 127 7.33 -1.62 -9.13
C ILE A 127 8.77 -1.13 -9.26
N GLU A 128 9.11 -0.53 -10.40
CA GLU A 128 10.45 -0.01 -10.68
C GLU A 128 10.88 1.06 -9.69
N ASN A 129 9.98 2.00 -9.34
CA ASN A 129 10.28 3.04 -8.37
C ASN A 129 10.61 2.46 -6.99
N ARG A 130 9.92 1.39 -6.54
CA ARG A 130 10.26 0.72 -5.28
C ARG A 130 11.59 -0.02 -5.36
N LEU A 131 11.84 -0.76 -6.43
CA LEU A 131 13.10 -1.50 -6.60
C LEU A 131 14.30 -0.55 -6.73
N LYS A 132 14.13 0.55 -7.45
CA LYS A 132 15.15 1.60 -7.55
C LYS A 132 15.46 2.17 -6.16
N ARG A 133 14.45 2.51 -5.37
CA ARG A 133 14.63 3.03 -4.01
C ARG A 133 15.38 2.04 -3.12
N GLU A 134 15.07 0.75 -3.23
CA GLU A 134 15.79 -0.30 -2.51
C GLU A 134 17.28 -0.32 -2.87
N ASN A 135 17.61 -0.26 -4.16
CA ASN A 135 19.00 -0.20 -4.64
C ASN A 135 19.70 1.08 -4.18
N ASP A 136 19.02 2.23 -4.23
CA ASP A 136 19.58 3.50 -3.76
C ASP A 136 19.95 3.40 -2.26
N ILE A 137 19.11 2.78 -1.43
CA ILE A 137 19.37 2.55 0.01
C ILE A 137 20.58 1.63 0.21
N LEU A 138 20.65 0.51 -0.53
CA LEU A 138 21.78 -0.42 -0.43
C LEU A 138 23.10 0.27 -0.80
N ASN A 139 23.12 1.06 -1.88
CA ASN A 139 24.29 1.82 -2.31
C ASN A 139 24.74 2.83 -1.25
N ILE A 140 23.79 3.52 -0.60
CA ILE A 140 24.10 4.46 0.50
C ILE A 140 24.74 3.72 1.68
N LEU A 141 24.20 2.55 2.06
CA LEU A 141 24.76 1.73 3.14
C LEU A 141 26.16 1.20 2.78
N GLU A 142 26.38 0.77 1.54
CA GLU A 142 27.66 0.27 1.06
C GLU A 142 28.75 1.37 1.10
N GLN A 143 28.43 2.56 0.59
CA GLN A 143 29.36 3.70 0.59
C GLN A 143 29.76 4.15 2.00
N ASN A 144 28.90 3.91 3.00
CA ASN A 144 29.13 4.28 4.39
C ASN A 144 29.56 3.10 5.28
N ALA A 145 29.76 1.90 4.72
CA ALA A 145 30.01 0.67 5.48
C ALA A 145 31.25 0.76 6.39
N LYS A 146 32.25 1.57 6.03
CA LYS A 146 33.48 1.79 6.81
C LYS A 146 33.31 2.74 8.01
N ASN A 147 32.25 3.56 8.02
CA ASN A 147 32.15 4.76 8.86
C ASN A 147 31.08 4.69 9.97
N ASN A 148 30.57 3.49 10.31
CA ASN A 148 29.49 3.16 11.26
C ASN A 148 28.13 2.83 10.62
N THR A 149 27.16 2.48 11.47
CA THR A 149 25.76 2.27 11.11
C THR A 149 25.06 3.58 10.74
N LEU A 150 24.12 3.56 9.81
CA LEU A 150 23.28 4.72 9.49
C LEU A 150 21.89 4.62 10.13
N SER A 151 21.33 5.76 10.54
CA SER A 151 19.91 5.86 10.90
C SER A 151 19.01 6.02 9.69
N GLU A 152 17.70 5.82 9.85
CA GLU A 152 16.72 6.08 8.81
C GLU A 152 16.76 7.55 8.37
N LEU A 153 17.02 8.47 9.30
CA LEU A 153 17.13 9.90 9.00
C LEU A 153 18.39 10.19 8.17
N ASP A 154 19.52 9.55 8.46
CA ASP A 154 20.75 9.70 7.66
C ASP A 154 20.51 9.24 6.21
N ILE A 155 19.85 8.08 6.05
CA ILE A 155 19.49 7.54 4.74
C ILE A 155 18.51 8.49 4.01
N VAL A 156 17.52 9.04 4.71
CA VAL A 156 16.62 10.06 4.13
C VAL A 156 17.38 11.30 3.66
N ASN A 157 18.33 11.80 4.45
CA ASN A 157 19.13 12.97 4.09
C ASN A 157 20.01 12.72 2.86
N HIS A 158 20.52 11.49 2.68
CA HIS A 158 21.23 11.08 1.47
C HIS A 158 20.32 10.98 0.24
N LEU A 159 19.10 10.46 0.43
CA LEU A 159 18.16 10.21 -0.66
C LEU A 159 17.42 11.48 -1.14
N TYR A 160 17.19 12.42 -0.24
CA TYR A 160 16.33 13.56 -0.47
C TYR A 160 16.99 14.84 0.03
N THR A 161 17.90 15.39 -0.77
CA THR A 161 18.73 16.54 -0.41
C THR A 161 17.94 17.85 -0.24
N GLU A 162 16.70 17.92 -0.72
CA GLU A 162 15.87 19.14 -0.75
C GLU A 162 14.60 19.07 0.12
N ILE A 163 14.46 18.08 1.01
CA ILE A 163 13.30 18.05 1.92
C ILE A 163 13.38 19.20 2.92
N SER A 164 12.52 20.20 2.73
CA SER A 164 12.48 21.41 3.55
C SER A 164 11.49 21.37 4.71
N SER A 165 10.53 20.43 4.71
CA SER A 165 9.49 20.34 5.75
C SER A 165 9.63 19.11 6.65
N LYS A 166 9.36 19.28 7.95
CA LYS A 166 9.42 18.21 8.96
C LYS A 166 8.45 17.06 8.66
N ASP A 167 7.28 17.36 8.11
CA ASP A 167 6.27 16.33 7.85
C ASP A 167 6.62 15.49 6.61
N MET A 168 7.21 16.09 5.57
CA MET A 168 7.78 15.33 4.46
C MET A 168 8.94 14.43 4.90
N SER A 169 9.77 14.91 5.83
CA SER A 169 10.86 14.10 6.42
C SER A 169 10.31 12.88 7.16
N LYS A 170 9.23 13.03 7.94
CA LYS A 170 8.57 11.88 8.61
C LYS A 170 8.02 10.86 7.61
N ALA A 171 7.36 11.33 6.55
CA ALA A 171 6.83 10.44 5.51
C ALA A 171 7.95 9.69 4.75
N ALA A 172 9.06 10.38 4.47
CA ALA A 172 10.25 9.79 3.88
C ALA A 172 10.88 8.74 4.79
N MET A 173 11.01 9.03 6.10
CA MET A 173 11.51 8.06 7.08
C MET A 173 10.64 6.82 7.17
N TYR A 174 9.31 6.98 7.16
CA TYR A 174 8.38 5.85 7.15
C TYR A 174 8.58 4.96 5.92
N THR A 175 8.76 5.58 4.75
CA THR A 175 9.05 4.86 3.51
C THR A 175 10.38 4.12 3.58
N VAL A 176 11.46 4.80 3.99
CA VAL A 176 12.80 4.20 4.15
C VAL A 176 12.77 3.03 5.13
N LYS A 177 12.07 3.17 6.25
CA LYS A 177 11.87 2.08 7.21
C LYS A 177 11.23 0.86 6.56
N GLY A 178 10.17 1.02 5.79
CA GLY A 178 9.53 -0.10 5.09
C GLY A 178 10.45 -0.81 4.09
N HIS A 179 11.36 -0.09 3.43
CA HIS A 179 12.42 -0.71 2.61
C HIS A 179 13.42 -1.51 3.45
N LEU A 180 13.89 -0.93 4.56
CA LEU A 180 14.85 -1.60 5.46
C LEU A 180 14.25 -2.84 6.11
N ASP A 181 12.98 -2.80 6.51
CA ASP A 181 12.26 -3.96 7.07
C ASP A 181 12.18 -5.10 6.04
N LYS A 182 11.92 -4.81 4.76
CA LYS A 182 11.97 -5.80 3.68
C LYS A 182 13.39 -6.35 3.47
N LEU A 183 14.38 -5.47 3.35
CA LEU A 183 15.79 -5.84 3.15
C LEU A 183 16.34 -6.72 4.29
N LEU A 184 15.91 -6.45 5.52
CA LEU A 184 16.25 -7.23 6.71
C LEU A 184 15.67 -8.65 6.61
N LYS A 185 14.40 -8.78 6.23
CA LYS A 185 13.76 -10.10 5.98
C LYS A 185 14.48 -10.88 4.87
N GLU A 186 15.04 -10.19 3.88
CA GLU A 186 15.82 -10.78 2.77
C GLU A 186 17.29 -11.06 3.12
N GLY A 187 17.76 -10.70 4.31
CA GLY A 187 19.15 -10.92 4.72
C GLY A 187 20.17 -10.06 3.97
N LYS A 188 19.75 -8.92 3.40
CA LYS A 188 20.64 -7.98 2.69
C LYS A 188 21.21 -6.89 3.60
N VAL A 189 20.53 -6.60 4.70
CA VAL A 189 20.97 -5.64 5.72
C VAL A 189 20.82 -6.27 7.11
N LYS A 190 21.58 -5.75 8.06
CA LYS A 190 21.46 -6.06 9.49
C LYS A 190 21.31 -4.76 10.28
N GLY A 191 20.70 -4.88 11.46
CA GLY A 191 20.50 -3.75 12.35
C GLY A 191 19.13 -3.72 12.99
N GLU A 192 18.99 -2.83 13.97
CA GLU A 192 17.70 -2.46 14.53
C GLU A 192 17.67 -0.95 14.80
N ARG A 193 16.50 -0.33 14.57
CA ARG A 193 16.13 1.01 15.05
C ARG A 193 17.25 2.05 15.02
N GLY A 194 17.52 2.60 13.85
CA GLY A 194 18.49 3.68 13.68
C GLY A 194 19.96 3.24 13.55
N LYS A 195 20.23 1.93 13.47
CA LYS A 195 21.58 1.39 13.26
C LYS A 195 21.59 0.34 12.15
N TRP A 196 21.58 0.79 10.90
CA TRP A 196 21.54 -0.08 9.71
C TRP A 196 22.92 -0.23 9.06
N GLN A 197 23.20 -1.45 8.60
CA GLN A 197 24.41 -1.81 7.84
C GLN A 197 24.06 -2.81 6.74
N ILE A 198 24.80 -2.74 5.64
CA ILE A 198 24.78 -3.80 4.61
C ILE A 198 25.45 -5.07 5.16
N ILE A 199 25.02 -6.24 4.67
CA ILE A 199 25.62 -7.56 4.97
C ILE A 199 26.63 -7.92 3.88
#